data_AF-A0A4Y2JHG1-F1
#
_entry.id   AF-A0A4Y2JHG1-F1
#
_cell.length_a   1.000
_cell.length_b   1.000
_cell.length_c   1.000
_cell.angle_alpha   90.00
_cell.angle_beta   90.00
_cell.angle_gamma   90.00
#
_symmetry.space_group_name_H-M   'P 1'
#
loop_
_entity.id
_entity.type
_entity.pdbx_description
1 polymer ?
#
loop_
_entity_poly.entity_id
_entity_poly.type
_entity_poly.pdbx_seq_one_letter_code
_entity_poly.pdbx_strand_id
1 'polypeptide(L)'
;MPNPQHGLCPMGSDRWCGFNKSLASGEKCIHKHSLPEPVLLATKKVFRELADKKLLSKCIHGQTQNPDESFNNCEWERIPKNTFIGINTLKIGVMDALLCFKDGVYSRTEILKNLGITPGKNTCDSF
;
A
#
# COMPACT_ATOMS: atom_id res chain seq x y z
N MET A 1 -11.74 30.88 2.25
CA MET A 1 -12.22 29.97 1.18
C MET A 1 -13.74 30.06 1.13
N PRO A 2 -14.36 30.53 0.03
CA PRO A 2 -15.79 30.78 0.01
C PRO A 2 -16.68 29.52 0.05
N ASN A 3 -16.18 28.35 -0.35
CA ASN A 3 -16.99 27.13 -0.49
C ASN A 3 -16.21 25.86 -0.11
N PRO A 4 -16.11 25.51 1.19
CA PRO A 4 -15.44 24.27 1.61
C PRO A 4 -16.27 23.04 1.20
N GLN A 5 -15.61 22.01 0.65
CA GLN A 5 -16.27 20.80 0.15
C GLN A 5 -16.33 19.70 1.23
N HIS A 6 -17.40 19.71 2.04
CA HIS A 6 -17.68 18.68 3.04
C HIS A 6 -18.95 17.86 2.74
N GLY A 7 -19.45 17.91 1.50
CA GLY A 7 -20.69 17.22 1.11
C GLY A 7 -20.64 15.69 1.17
N LEU A 8 -19.43 15.09 1.21
CA LEU A 8 -19.23 13.66 1.42
C LEU A 8 -18.92 13.30 2.87
N CYS A 9 -18.77 14.29 3.74
CA CYS A 9 -18.52 14.07 5.14
C CYS A 9 -19.83 13.74 5.87
N PRO A 10 -19.80 12.87 6.89
CA PRO A 10 -21.00 12.56 7.67
C PRO A 10 -21.52 13.80 8.43
N MET A 11 -22.84 13.90 8.54
CA MET A 11 -23.54 14.96 9.28
C MET A 11 -23.75 14.57 10.75
N GLY A 12 -23.75 15.56 11.64
CA GLY A 12 -24.03 15.41 13.08
C GLY A 12 -22.87 15.83 13.98
N SER A 13 -23.19 16.10 15.26
CA SER A 13 -22.26 16.59 16.27
C SER A 13 -21.24 15.55 16.75
N ASP A 14 -21.53 14.26 16.57
CA ASP A 14 -20.69 13.13 16.99
C ASP A 14 -19.92 12.49 15.82
N ARG A 15 -19.48 13.31 14.85
CA ARG A 15 -18.77 12.84 13.65
C ARG A 15 -17.36 13.41 13.58
N TRP A 16 -16.50 12.72 12.82
CA TRP A 16 -15.09 13.10 12.64
C TRP A 16 -14.88 14.39 11.85
N CYS A 17 -15.85 14.81 11.04
CA CYS A 17 -15.74 16.02 10.24
C CYS A 17 -15.93 17.27 11.10
N GLY A 18 -14.83 17.94 11.43
CA GLY A 18 -14.85 19.16 12.23
C GLY A 18 -15.73 20.27 11.66
N PHE A 19 -15.81 20.41 10.33
CA PHE A 19 -16.68 21.40 9.69
C PHE A 19 -18.17 21.10 9.91
N ASN A 20 -18.62 19.88 9.62
CA ASN A 20 -20.03 19.48 9.82
C ASN A 20 -20.40 19.44 11.30
N LYS A 21 -19.44 19.14 12.18
CA LYS A 21 -19.63 19.21 13.63
C LYS A 21 -19.89 20.63 14.09
N SER A 22 -19.03 21.59 13.70
CA SER A 22 -19.24 23.02 14.01
C SER A 22 -20.52 23.57 13.38
N LEU A 23 -20.87 23.14 12.17
CA LEU A 23 -22.14 23.50 11.53
C LEU A 23 -23.36 23.01 12.35
N ALA A 24 -23.30 21.78 12.88
CA ALA A 24 -24.36 21.20 13.69
C ALA A 24 -24.48 21.82 15.10
N SER A 25 -23.36 22.28 15.69
CA SER A 25 -23.35 22.96 16.99
C SER A 25 -23.60 24.48 16.89
N GLY A 26 -23.70 25.04 15.67
CA GLY A 26 -23.82 26.47 15.45
C GLY A 26 -22.52 27.26 15.71
N GLU A 27 -21.38 26.56 15.81
CA GLU A 27 -20.08 27.16 16.04
C GLU A 27 -19.41 27.61 14.74
N LYS A 28 -18.58 28.65 14.83
CA LYS A 28 -17.79 29.12 13.68
C LYS A 28 -16.65 28.14 13.39
N CYS A 29 -16.68 27.49 12.23
CA CYS A 29 -15.57 26.67 11.77
C CYS A 29 -14.41 27.54 11.23
N ILE A 30 -13.18 27.26 11.68
CA ILE A 30 -11.96 27.90 11.18
C ILE A 30 -11.12 26.84 10.43
N HIS A 31 -11.00 26.99 9.11
CA HIS A 31 -10.11 26.15 8.31
C HIS A 31 -8.64 26.61 8.45
N LYS A 32 -7.92 26.03 9.43
CA LYS A 32 -6.54 26.41 9.75
C LYS A 32 -5.52 26.22 8.62
N HIS A 33 -5.76 25.29 7.68
CA HIS A 33 -4.77 24.89 6.66
C HIS A 33 -5.33 25.00 5.23
N SER A 34 -5.86 26.16 4.90
CA SER A 34 -6.40 26.44 3.56
C SER A 34 -5.28 26.57 2.53
N LEU A 35 -5.31 25.78 1.45
CA LEU A 35 -4.40 25.94 0.31
C LEU A 35 -4.69 27.24 -0.46
N PRO A 36 -3.67 27.97 -0.95
CA PRO A 36 -3.87 29.07 -1.89
C PRO A 36 -4.61 28.61 -3.16
N GLU A 37 -5.44 29.47 -3.73
CA GLU A 37 -6.30 29.12 -4.86
C GLU A 37 -5.54 28.57 -6.09
N PRO A 38 -4.40 29.14 -6.52
CA PRO A 38 -3.62 28.56 -7.61
C PRO A 38 -3.13 27.14 -7.33
N VAL A 39 -2.71 26.87 -6.08
CA VAL A 39 -2.24 25.54 -5.64
C VAL A 39 -3.42 24.57 -5.61
N LEU A 40 -4.58 25.00 -5.10
CA LEU A 40 -5.79 24.18 -5.09
C LEU A 40 -6.19 23.80 -6.52
N LEU A 41 -6.21 24.74 -7.46
CA LEU A 41 -6.60 24.50 -8.84
C LEU A 41 -5.65 23.52 -9.55
N ALA A 42 -4.34 23.69 -9.37
CA ALA A 42 -3.33 22.79 -9.92
C ALA A 42 -3.50 21.36 -9.35
N THR A 43 -3.59 21.24 -8.02
CA THR A 43 -3.72 19.95 -7.33
C THR A 43 -5.06 19.27 -7.64
N LYS A 44 -6.17 20.02 -7.69
CA LYS A 44 -7.51 19.49 -7.96
C LYS A 44 -7.60 18.80 -9.32
N LYS A 45 -6.86 19.28 -10.33
CA LYS A 45 -6.77 18.61 -11.64
C LYS A 45 -6.16 17.22 -11.48
N VAL A 46 -4.99 17.13 -10.85
CA VAL A 46 -4.27 15.87 -10.62
C VAL A 46 -5.13 14.88 -9.84
N PHE A 47 -5.75 15.31 -8.73
CA PHE A 47 -6.61 14.44 -7.93
C PHE A 47 -7.84 13.92 -8.70
N ARG A 48 -8.42 14.71 -9.62
CA ARG A 48 -9.53 14.24 -10.45
C ARG A 48 -9.09 13.21 -11.48
N GLU A 49 -7.93 13.40 -12.09
CA GLU A 49 -7.34 12.43 -13.02
C GLU A 49 -7.01 11.12 -12.30
N LEU A 50 -6.45 11.20 -11.08
CA LEU A 50 -6.16 10.04 -10.24
C LEU A 50 -7.43 9.32 -9.74
N ALA A 51 -8.55 10.06 -9.59
CA ALA A 51 -9.84 9.51 -9.20
C ALA A 51 -10.67 8.95 -10.39
N ASP A 52 -10.10 8.90 -11.60
CA ASP A 52 -10.78 8.32 -12.75
C ASP A 52 -11.10 6.84 -12.52
N LYS A 53 -12.35 6.45 -12.78
CA LYS A 53 -12.82 5.08 -12.50
C LYS A 53 -12.07 4.03 -13.32
N LYS A 54 -11.67 4.32 -14.55
CA LYS A 54 -10.92 3.38 -15.40
C LYS A 54 -9.47 3.24 -14.93
N LEU A 55 -8.88 4.31 -14.39
CA LEU A 55 -7.58 4.26 -13.74
C LEU A 55 -7.66 3.45 -12.44
N LEU A 56 -8.61 3.76 -11.56
CA LEU A 56 -8.80 3.07 -10.29
C LEU A 56 -9.17 1.59 -10.47
N SER A 57 -9.94 1.24 -11.50
CA SER A 57 -10.28 -0.16 -11.80
C SER A 57 -9.07 -1.00 -12.21
N LYS A 58 -7.93 -0.39 -12.58
CA LYS A 58 -6.68 -1.14 -12.79
C LYS A 58 -6.02 -1.49 -11.46
N CYS A 59 -6.14 -0.61 -10.47
CA CYS A 59 -5.55 -0.78 -9.13
C CYS A 59 -6.26 -1.84 -8.27
N ILE A 60 -7.49 -2.24 -8.59
CA ILE A 60 -8.25 -3.23 -7.78
C ILE A 60 -7.62 -4.62 -7.77
N HIS A 61 -6.78 -4.94 -8.75
CA HIS A 61 -6.13 -6.24 -8.86
C HIS A 61 -4.93 -6.39 -7.92
N GLY A 62 -4.54 -5.32 -7.21
CA GLY A 62 -3.42 -5.32 -6.28
C GLY A 62 -2.05 -5.55 -6.94
N GLN A 63 -1.98 -5.51 -8.28
CA GLN A 63 -0.72 -5.66 -8.99
C GLN A 63 0.12 -4.40 -8.83
N THR A 64 1.37 -4.57 -8.42
CA THR A 64 2.32 -3.47 -8.30
C THR A 64 2.61 -2.88 -9.69
N GLN A 65 2.92 -1.58 -9.73
CA GLN A 65 3.18 -0.86 -10.98
C GLN A 65 4.41 -1.40 -11.75
N ASN A 66 5.22 -2.26 -11.13
CA ASN A 66 6.43 -2.83 -11.73
C ASN A 66 6.74 -4.22 -11.11
N PRO A 67 6.20 -5.33 -11.68
CA PRO A 67 6.43 -6.67 -11.15
C PRO A 67 7.92 -7.06 -11.18
N ASP A 68 8.68 -6.58 -12.16
CA ASP A 68 10.11 -6.88 -12.28
C ASP A 68 10.91 -6.24 -11.13
N GLU A 69 10.60 -5.00 -10.75
CA GLU A 69 11.24 -4.33 -9.61
C GLU A 69 10.84 -4.96 -8.27
N SER A 70 9.58 -5.37 -8.14
CA SER A 70 9.11 -6.10 -6.97
C SER A 70 9.81 -7.45 -6.81
N PHE A 71 9.99 -8.19 -7.91
CA PHE A 71 10.72 -9.46 -7.90
C PHE A 71 12.20 -9.27 -7.59
N ASN A 72 12.84 -8.30 -8.23
CA ASN A 72 14.23 -7.93 -7.95
C ASN A 72 14.46 -7.58 -6.48
N ASN A 73 13.50 -6.87 -5.85
CA ASN A 73 13.56 -6.59 -4.43
C ASN A 73 13.49 -7.88 -3.58
N CYS A 74 12.61 -8.83 -3.91
CA CYS A 74 12.54 -10.13 -3.24
C CYS A 74 13.86 -10.92 -3.36
N GLU A 75 14.52 -10.86 -4.53
CA GLU A 75 15.83 -11.47 -4.72
C GLU A 75 16.90 -10.79 -3.85
N TRP A 76 16.98 -9.45 -3.87
CA TRP A 76 18.04 -8.73 -3.15
C TRP A 76 17.91 -8.78 -1.64
N GLU A 77 16.70 -8.95 -1.11
CA GLU A 77 16.45 -9.19 0.32
C GLU A 77 17.09 -10.52 0.79
N ARG A 78 17.11 -11.54 -0.08
CA ARG A 78 17.70 -12.86 0.21
C ARG A 78 19.16 -12.96 -0.19
N ILE A 79 19.51 -12.31 -1.29
CA ILE A 79 20.82 -12.33 -1.93
C ILE A 79 21.29 -10.89 -2.12
N PRO A 80 21.88 -10.27 -1.07
CA PRO A 80 22.36 -8.90 -1.17
C PRO A 80 23.46 -8.77 -2.23
N LYS A 81 23.32 -7.79 -3.13
CA LYS A 81 24.28 -7.55 -4.23
C LYS A 81 25.71 -7.27 -3.77
N ASN A 82 25.86 -6.77 -2.56
CA ASN A 82 27.13 -6.36 -1.98
C ASN A 82 27.85 -7.50 -1.26
N THR A 83 27.28 -8.71 -1.25
CA THR A 83 27.86 -9.87 -0.57
C THR A 83 28.23 -10.93 -1.58
N PHE A 84 29.49 -11.38 -1.54
CA PHE A 84 29.90 -12.55 -2.31
C PHE A 84 29.29 -13.82 -1.70
N ILE A 85 28.58 -14.60 -2.50
CA ILE A 85 27.97 -15.86 -2.08
C ILE A 85 28.32 -16.99 -3.04
N GLY A 86 28.35 -18.23 -2.52
CA GLY A 86 28.57 -19.42 -3.32
C GLY A 86 27.39 -19.75 -4.25
N ILE A 87 27.66 -20.48 -5.33
CA ILE A 87 26.66 -20.82 -6.37
C ILE A 87 25.44 -21.57 -5.83
N ASN A 88 25.62 -22.44 -4.82
CA ASN A 88 24.50 -23.18 -4.24
C ASN A 88 23.58 -22.27 -3.43
N THR A 89 24.14 -21.35 -2.64
CA THR A 89 23.38 -20.32 -1.91
C THR A 89 22.63 -19.41 -2.88
N LEU A 90 23.28 -19.01 -3.99
CA LEU A 90 22.65 -18.20 -5.03
C LEU A 90 21.42 -18.92 -5.62
N LYS A 91 21.57 -20.19 -6.01
CA LYS A 91 20.46 -21.00 -6.55
C LYS A 91 19.29 -21.10 -5.56
N ILE A 92 19.58 -21.40 -4.29
CA ILE A 92 18.54 -21.53 -3.26
C ILE A 92 17.83 -20.18 -3.03
N GLY A 93 18.58 -19.09 -2.94
CA GLY A 93 18.01 -17.76 -2.71
C GLY A 93 17.11 -17.28 -3.84
N VAL A 94 17.47 -17.53 -5.10
CA VAL A 94 16.63 -17.22 -6.27
C VAL A 94 15.33 -18.05 -6.25
N MET A 95 15.43 -19.35 -5.93
CA MET A 95 14.25 -20.21 -5.81
C MET A 95 13.33 -19.76 -4.66
N ASP A 96 13.88 -19.39 -3.50
CA ASP A 96 13.08 -18.86 -2.37
C ASP A 96 12.43 -17.50 -2.71
N ALA A 97 13.12 -16.64 -3.47
CA ALA A 97 12.57 -15.37 -3.96
C ALA A 97 11.37 -15.61 -4.88
N LEU A 98 11.50 -16.56 -5.83
CA LEU A 98 10.43 -16.93 -6.76
C LEU A 98 9.21 -17.51 -6.03
N LEU A 99 9.42 -18.39 -5.07
CA LEU A 99 8.32 -18.96 -4.27
C LEU A 99 7.59 -17.87 -3.49
N CYS A 100 8.34 -16.97 -2.86
CA CYS A 100 7.78 -15.87 -2.09
C CYS A 100 7.04 -14.86 -2.98
N PHE A 101 7.56 -14.56 -4.16
CA PHE A 101 6.92 -13.62 -5.10
C PHE A 101 5.60 -14.17 -5.63
N LYS A 102 5.53 -15.49 -5.86
CA LYS A 102 4.36 -16.13 -6.45
C LYS A 102 3.26 -16.41 -5.44
N ASP A 103 3.59 -17.14 -4.37
CA ASP A 103 2.62 -17.71 -3.43
C ASP A 103 2.94 -17.32 -1.97
N GLY A 104 3.87 -16.38 -1.77
CA GLY A 104 4.25 -15.92 -0.45
C GLY A 104 4.82 -17.02 0.43
N VAL A 105 4.39 -17.02 1.69
CA VAL A 105 4.94 -17.94 2.70
C VAL A 105 4.33 -19.34 2.61
N TYR A 106 3.17 -19.49 1.96
CA TYR A 106 2.52 -20.77 1.76
C TYR A 106 3.47 -21.79 1.10
N SER A 107 4.03 -21.47 -0.06
CA SER A 107 4.92 -22.40 -0.78
C SER A 107 6.22 -22.69 -0.02
N ARG A 108 6.70 -21.74 0.80
CA ARG A 108 7.86 -21.98 1.69
C ARG A 108 7.52 -23.01 2.77
N THR A 109 6.32 -22.94 3.37
CA THR A 109 5.90 -23.92 4.39
C THR A 109 5.79 -25.34 3.81
N GLU A 110 5.31 -25.50 2.58
CA GLU A 110 5.21 -26.80 1.92
C GLU A 110 6.59 -27.40 1.63
N ILE A 111 7.56 -26.60 1.17
CA ILE A 111 8.94 -27.07 0.96
C ILE A 111 9.56 -27.52 2.28
N LEU A 112 9.40 -26.73 3.35
CA LEU A 112 9.92 -27.11 4.67
C LEU A 112 9.36 -28.45 5.12
N LYS A 113 8.04 -28.67 4.99
CA LYS A 113 7.41 -29.96 5.31
C LYS A 113 7.98 -31.11 4.47
N ASN A 114 8.16 -30.90 3.17
CA ASN A 114 8.75 -31.90 2.27
C ASN A 114 10.22 -32.24 2.61
N LEU A 115 10.94 -31.31 3.22
CA LEU A 115 12.29 -31.52 3.74
C LEU A 115 12.29 -32.14 5.16
N GLY A 116 11.12 -32.46 5.73
CA GLY A 116 10.99 -32.98 7.09
C GLY A 116 11.13 -31.92 8.18
N ILE A 117 11.01 -30.64 7.84
CA ILE A 117 11.13 -29.50 8.76
C ILE A 117 9.73 -28.98 9.10
N THR A 118 9.35 -29.01 10.37
CA THR A 118 8.10 -28.41 10.84
C THR A 118 8.21 -26.88 10.81
N PRO A 119 7.38 -26.16 10.02
CA PRO A 119 7.43 -24.71 9.98
C PRO A 119 7.06 -24.10 11.34
N GLY A 120 7.79 -23.06 11.76
CA GLY A 120 7.50 -22.34 12.98
C GLY A 120 6.25 -21.46 12.85
N LYS A 121 5.63 -21.12 13.98
CA LYS A 121 4.43 -20.27 14.03
C LYS A 121 4.60 -18.96 13.25
N ASN A 122 5.74 -18.28 13.40
CA ASN A 122 6.03 -17.03 12.69
C ASN A 122 6.12 -17.21 11.17
N THR A 123 6.53 -18.39 10.70
CA THR A 123 6.52 -18.72 9.27
C THR A 123 5.10 -18.95 8.78
N CYS A 124 4.24 -19.61 9.56
CA CYS A 124 2.85 -19.86 9.16
C CYS A 124 1.96 -18.60 9.20
N ASP A 125 2.24 -17.67 10.12
CA ASP A 125 1.39 -16.51 10.42
C ASP A 125 1.82 -15.22 9.67
N SER A 126 2.83 -15.31 8.80
CA SER A 126 3.28 -14.17 8.00
C SER A 126 2.32 -13.93 6.83
N PHE A 127 1.48 -12.90 6.95
CA PHE A 127 0.56 -12.39 5.93
C PHE A 127 1.26 -11.49 4.91
#